data_AF-A0A965X092-F1
#
_entry.id   AF-A0A965X092-F1
#
_cell.length_a   1.000
_cell.length_b   1.000
_cell.length_c   1.000
_cell.angle_alpha   90.00
_cell.angle_beta   90.00
_cell.angle_gamma   90.00
#
_symmetry.space_group_name_H-M   'P 1'
#
loop_
_entity.id
_entity.type
_entity.pdbx_description
1 polymer ?
#
loop_
_entity_poly.entity_id
_entity_poly.type
_entity_poly.pdbx_seq_one_letter_code
_entity_poly.pdbx_strand_id
1 'polypeptide(L)'
;GILLTRQEHLAKPVLGLGNIIMTIPSLALLAFMLPVLGIGNRPAIAALFLYALMPIMRNTYTGIKLVQPSLIEAARGMGLKDFQILCQLELPLAFSFILAGIRTTLVILIGWATLAAFIGGGGLGQLIWAGLTNINYNLILSGAIPAAGLALLADLLMGRLETILTPRGIRKTRVKEAKNAFSKE
;
A
#
# COMPACT_ATOMS: atom_id res chain seq x y z
N GLY A 1 -3.98 -9.18 -7.30
CA GLY A 1 -2.81 -8.59 -7.97
C GLY A 1 -2.39 -9.41 -9.16
N ILE A 2 -1.57 -10.45 -8.92
CA ILE A 2 -1.05 -11.37 -9.95
C ILE A 2 -2.16 -12.01 -10.80
N LEU A 3 -3.23 -12.52 -10.17
CA LEU A 3 -4.36 -13.10 -10.93
C LEU A 3 -5.02 -12.11 -11.90
N LEU A 4 -5.07 -10.83 -11.55
CA LEU A 4 -5.68 -9.80 -12.40
C LEU A 4 -4.82 -9.49 -13.63
N THR A 5 -3.51 -9.72 -13.60
CA THR A 5 -2.67 -9.53 -14.81
C THR A 5 -2.87 -10.61 -15.85
N ARG A 6 -3.35 -11.79 -15.44
CA ARG A 6 -3.69 -12.90 -16.35
C ARG A 6 -5.12 -12.82 -16.87
N GLN A 7 -6.04 -12.20 -16.11
CA GLN A 7 -7.44 -12.01 -16.51
C GLN A 7 -7.79 -10.52 -16.61
N GLU A 8 -7.40 -9.88 -17.72
CA GLU A 8 -7.64 -8.45 -17.95
C GLU A 8 -9.12 -8.06 -17.90
N HIS A 9 -10.02 -8.98 -18.30
CA HIS A 9 -11.45 -8.74 -18.25
C HIS A 9 -11.97 -8.56 -16.82
N LEU A 10 -11.32 -9.20 -15.82
CA LEU A 10 -11.63 -9.00 -14.40
C LEU A 10 -10.83 -7.84 -13.80
N ALA A 11 -9.69 -7.46 -14.38
CA ALA A 11 -8.86 -6.38 -13.87
C ALA A 11 -9.61 -5.04 -13.83
N LYS A 12 -10.28 -4.66 -14.93
CA LYS A 12 -11.04 -3.39 -15.01
C LYS A 12 -12.12 -3.27 -13.93
N PRO A 13 -13.07 -4.23 -13.79
CA PRO A 13 -14.11 -4.14 -12.78
C PRO A 13 -13.56 -4.23 -11.36
N VAL A 14 -12.58 -5.11 -11.08
CA VAL A 14 -12.02 -5.27 -9.72
C VAL A 14 -11.25 -4.01 -9.28
N LEU A 15 -10.44 -3.42 -10.18
CA LEU A 15 -9.76 -2.16 -9.89
C LEU A 15 -10.75 -0.99 -9.79
N GLY A 16 -11.82 -1.00 -10.59
CA GLY A 16 -12.92 -0.03 -10.52
C GLY A 16 -13.65 -0.08 -9.17
N LEU A 17 -14.02 -1.28 -8.71
CA LEU A 17 -14.59 -1.50 -7.38
C LEU A 17 -13.64 -1.03 -6.27
N GLY A 18 -12.35 -1.30 -6.41
CA GLY A 18 -11.33 -0.80 -5.48
C GLY A 18 -11.30 0.73 -5.38
N ASN A 19 -11.46 1.43 -6.50
CA ASN A 19 -11.55 2.89 -6.51
C ASN A 19 -12.84 3.37 -5.81
N ILE A 20 -13.98 2.69 -6.01
CA ILE A 20 -15.23 3.03 -5.31
C ILE A 20 -15.04 2.89 -3.80
N ILE A 21 -14.44 1.79 -3.32
CA ILE A 21 -14.15 1.60 -1.88
C ILE A 21 -13.27 2.73 -1.34
N MET A 22 -12.29 3.20 -2.12
CA MET A 22 -11.44 4.33 -1.76
C MET A 22 -12.16 5.68 -1.72
N THR A 23 -13.31 5.82 -2.39
CA THR A 23 -14.13 7.03 -2.28
C THR A 23 -14.94 7.08 -0.99
N ILE A 24 -15.14 5.93 -0.33
CA ILE A 24 -15.77 5.89 0.99
C ILE A 24 -14.79 6.53 1.98
N PRO A 25 -15.21 7.53 2.78
CA PRO A 25 -14.37 8.08 3.84
C PRO A 25 -13.99 7.00 4.85
N SER A 26 -12.74 6.99 5.31
CA SER A 26 -12.23 5.96 6.23
C SER A 26 -13.04 5.85 7.52
N LEU A 27 -13.48 6.99 8.06
CA LEU A 27 -14.35 7.05 9.23
C LEU A 27 -15.73 6.40 8.97
N ALA A 28 -16.29 6.59 7.78
CA ALA A 28 -17.57 5.98 7.41
C ALA A 28 -17.45 4.45 7.28
N LEU A 29 -16.36 3.94 6.70
CA LEU A 29 -16.12 2.50 6.66
C LEU A 29 -15.91 1.92 8.06
N LEU A 30 -15.17 2.60 8.93
CA LEU A 30 -15.00 2.19 10.33
C LEU A 30 -16.33 2.15 11.07
N ALA A 31 -17.17 3.17 10.91
CA ALA A 31 -18.52 3.20 11.48
C ALA A 31 -19.40 2.07 10.93
N PHE A 32 -19.30 1.77 9.62
CA PHE A 32 -20.03 0.67 8.99
C PHE A 32 -19.63 -0.71 9.55
N MET A 33 -18.40 -0.88 10.04
CA MET A 33 -17.99 -2.14 10.66
C MET A 33 -18.64 -2.40 12.03
N LEU A 34 -19.17 -1.38 12.71
CA LEU A 34 -19.83 -1.54 14.02
C LEU A 34 -21.02 -2.52 13.98
N PRO A 35 -22.04 -2.36 13.12
CA PRO A 35 -23.15 -3.31 13.06
C PRO A 35 -22.73 -4.69 12.52
N VAL A 36 -21.64 -4.79 11.75
CA VAL A 36 -21.21 -6.03 11.11
C VAL A 36 -20.37 -6.90 12.05
N LEU A 37 -19.43 -6.29 12.76
CA LEU A 37 -18.38 -6.98 13.54
C LEU A 37 -18.34 -6.55 15.02
N GLY A 38 -19.19 -5.61 15.45
CA GLY A 38 -19.24 -5.09 16.80
C GLY A 38 -18.24 -3.96 17.05
N ILE A 39 -17.93 -3.72 18.33
CA ILE A 39 -17.01 -2.68 18.81
C ILE A 39 -15.64 -3.31 19.11
N GLY A 40 -14.55 -2.59 18.86
CA GLY A 40 -13.21 -2.97 19.31
C GLY A 40 -12.16 -3.07 18.20
N ASN A 41 -11.12 -3.86 18.45
CA ASN A 41 -9.97 -3.95 17.53
C ASN A 41 -10.30 -4.77 16.28
N ARG A 42 -11.18 -5.77 16.39
CA ARG A 42 -11.57 -6.64 15.27
C ARG A 42 -12.17 -5.86 14.08
N PRO A 43 -13.21 -5.02 14.25
CA PRO A 43 -13.76 -4.22 13.16
C PRO A 43 -12.74 -3.23 12.57
N ALA A 44 -11.88 -2.64 13.42
CA ALA A 44 -10.83 -1.73 12.97
C ALA A 44 -9.81 -2.43 12.05
N ILE A 45 -9.32 -3.60 12.47
CA ILE A 45 -8.37 -4.39 11.69
C ILE A 45 -9.02 -4.81 10.36
N ALA A 46 -10.29 -5.24 10.37
CA ALA A 46 -11.00 -5.61 9.16
C ALA A 46 -11.12 -4.43 8.17
N ALA A 47 -11.51 -3.24 8.64
CA ALA A 47 -11.59 -2.05 7.80
C ALA A 47 -10.22 -1.65 7.23
N LEU A 48 -9.19 -1.61 8.07
CA LEU A 48 -7.82 -1.29 7.66
C LEU A 48 -7.29 -2.30 6.64
N PHE A 49 -7.59 -3.59 6.83
CA PHE A 49 -7.23 -4.65 5.89
C PHE A 49 -7.88 -4.47 4.52
N LEU A 50 -9.18 -4.17 4.47
CA LEU A 50 -9.89 -3.92 3.21
C LEU A 50 -9.28 -2.74 2.45
N TYR A 51 -8.95 -1.67 3.16
CA TYR A 51 -8.26 -0.54 2.57
C TYR A 51 -6.84 -0.87 2.12
N ALA A 52 -6.11 -1.70 2.88
CA ALA A 52 -4.76 -2.11 2.55
C ALA A 52 -4.69 -2.87 1.23
N LEU A 53 -5.73 -3.66 0.95
CA LEU A 53 -5.75 -4.56 -0.19
C LEU A 53 -5.67 -3.79 -1.51
N MET A 54 -6.33 -2.64 -1.63
CA MET A 54 -6.47 -1.96 -2.91
C MET A 54 -5.17 -1.33 -3.44
N PRO A 55 -4.42 -0.50 -2.69
CA PRO A 55 -3.17 0.05 -3.20
C PRO A 55 -2.11 -1.02 -3.42
N ILE A 56 -2.02 -2.03 -2.54
CA ILE A 56 -1.09 -3.15 -2.71
C ILE A 56 -1.43 -3.92 -3.98
N MET A 57 -2.71 -4.24 -4.18
CA MET A 57 -3.17 -4.92 -5.38
C MET A 57 -2.92 -4.12 -6.65
N ARG A 58 -3.22 -2.81 -6.64
CA ARG A 58 -3.03 -1.90 -7.78
C ARG A 58 -1.55 -1.78 -8.14
N ASN A 59 -0.68 -1.57 -7.16
CA ASN A 59 0.76 -1.49 -7.40
C ASN A 59 1.34 -2.83 -7.87
N THR A 60 0.84 -3.95 -7.37
CA THR A 60 1.22 -5.28 -7.86
C THR A 60 0.81 -5.48 -9.33
N TYR A 61 -0.43 -5.12 -9.66
CA TYR A 61 -0.95 -5.21 -11.03
C TYR A 61 -0.14 -4.35 -11.99
N THR A 62 0.07 -3.07 -11.63
CA THR A 62 0.87 -2.13 -12.43
C THR A 62 2.32 -2.58 -12.56
N GLY A 63 2.96 -3.04 -11.48
CA GLY A 63 4.34 -3.49 -11.51
C GLY A 63 4.57 -4.66 -12.46
N ILE A 64 3.68 -5.65 -12.46
CA ILE A 64 3.77 -6.79 -13.38
C ILE A 64 3.45 -6.36 -14.82
N LYS A 65 2.47 -5.46 -15.02
CA LYS A 65 2.12 -4.95 -16.35
C LYS A 65 3.20 -4.12 -17.02
N LEU A 66 4.11 -3.52 -16.25
CA LEU A 66 5.24 -2.75 -16.76
C LEU A 66 6.41 -3.62 -17.26
N VAL A 67 6.38 -4.93 -17.01
CA VAL A 67 7.37 -5.87 -17.56
C VAL A 67 7.19 -5.93 -19.08
N GLN A 68 8.28 -5.71 -19.82
CA GLN A 68 8.22 -5.62 -21.28
C GLN A 68 7.77 -6.97 -21.89
N PRO A 69 6.81 -6.96 -22.84
CA PRO A 69 6.35 -8.19 -23.50
C PRO A 69 7.46 -8.96 -24.20
N SER A 70 8.44 -8.27 -24.79
CA SER A 70 9.60 -8.88 -25.47
C SER A 70 10.44 -9.77 -24.55
N LEU A 71 10.58 -9.39 -23.28
CA LEU A 71 11.27 -10.18 -22.25
C LEU A 71 10.50 -11.48 -21.95
N ILE A 72 9.17 -11.41 -21.95
CA ILE A 72 8.29 -12.57 -21.74
C ILE A 72 8.34 -13.52 -22.96
N GLU A 73 8.27 -12.98 -24.17
CA GLU A 73 8.37 -13.74 -25.42
C GLU A 73 9.72 -14.44 -25.55
N ALA A 74 10.82 -13.75 -25.23
CA ALA A 74 12.15 -14.35 -25.19
C ALA A 74 12.24 -15.48 -24.16
N ALA A 75 11.70 -15.28 -22.95
CA ALA A 75 11.66 -16.33 -21.93
C ALA A 75 10.86 -17.56 -22.38
N ARG A 76 9.71 -17.36 -23.05
CA ARG A 76 8.94 -18.46 -23.67
C ARG A 76 9.74 -19.16 -24.78
N GLY A 77 10.44 -18.41 -25.63
CA GLY A 77 11.31 -18.95 -26.67
C GLY A 77 12.47 -19.79 -26.12
N MET A 78 12.92 -19.51 -24.89
CA MET A 78 13.91 -20.33 -24.17
C MET A 78 13.30 -21.54 -23.44
N GLY A 79 11.99 -21.79 -23.56
CA GLY A 79 11.32 -22.95 -22.97
C GLY A 79 10.83 -22.77 -21.53
N LEU A 80 10.81 -21.55 -20.99
CA LEU A 80 10.26 -21.31 -19.65
C LEU A 80 8.73 -21.45 -19.64
N LYS A 81 8.21 -22.13 -18.61
CA LYS A 81 6.78 -22.24 -18.34
C LYS A 81 6.24 -20.95 -17.70
N ASP A 82 4.95 -20.68 -17.81
CA ASP A 82 4.31 -19.46 -17.28
C ASP A 82 4.57 -19.24 -15.77
N PHE A 83 4.65 -20.32 -14.97
CA PHE A 83 5.00 -20.21 -13.55
C PHE A 83 6.46 -19.79 -13.34
N GLN A 84 7.38 -20.29 -14.17
CA GLN A 84 8.80 -19.90 -14.12
C GLN A 84 8.95 -18.45 -14.58
N ILE A 85 8.24 -18.03 -15.62
CA ILE A 85 8.20 -16.63 -16.07
C ILE A 85 7.69 -15.72 -14.94
N LEU A 86 6.59 -16.11 -14.28
CA LEU A 86 6.05 -15.34 -13.16
C LEU A 86 7.09 -15.20 -12.03
N CYS A 87 7.65 -16.31 -11.55
CA CYS A 87 8.51 -16.30 -10.37
C CYS A 87 9.93 -15.78 -10.63
N GLN A 88 10.48 -15.99 -11.83
CA GLN A 88 11.87 -15.65 -12.14
C GLN A 88 12.02 -14.35 -12.92
N LEU A 89 10.95 -13.87 -13.57
CA LEU A 89 10.99 -12.67 -14.40
C LEU A 89 10.01 -11.60 -13.91
N GLU A 90 8.70 -11.89 -13.90
CA GLU A 90 7.68 -10.88 -13.60
C GLU A 90 7.75 -10.40 -12.15
N LEU A 91 7.77 -11.31 -11.17
CA LEU A 91 7.80 -10.95 -9.74
C LEU A 91 9.08 -10.21 -9.34
N PRO A 92 10.30 -10.64 -9.72
CA PRO A 92 11.52 -9.91 -9.41
C PRO A 92 11.57 -8.52 -10.04
N LEU A 93 11.08 -8.36 -11.27
CA LEU A 93 11.04 -7.06 -11.95
C LEU A 93 9.95 -6.13 -11.40
N ALA A 94 8.80 -6.69 -11.02
CA ALA A 94 7.71 -5.93 -10.40
C ALA A 94 7.96 -5.62 -8.91
N PHE A 95 8.98 -6.20 -8.30
CA PHE A 95 9.17 -6.19 -6.86
C PHE A 95 9.26 -4.80 -6.24
N SER A 96 9.96 -3.86 -6.90
CA SER A 96 10.04 -2.46 -6.42
C SER A 96 8.68 -1.79 -6.38
N PHE A 97 7.80 -2.10 -7.33
CA PHE A 97 6.44 -1.55 -7.34
C PHE A 97 5.59 -2.15 -6.23
N ILE A 98 5.70 -3.46 -5.99
CA ILE A 98 5.00 -4.13 -4.89
C ILE A 98 5.43 -3.53 -3.56
N LEU A 99 6.73 -3.39 -3.32
CA LEU A 99 7.27 -2.80 -2.09
C LEU A 99 6.85 -1.34 -1.91
N ALA A 100 6.88 -0.53 -2.98
CA ALA A 100 6.38 0.84 -2.93
C ALA A 100 4.89 0.90 -2.55
N GLY A 101 4.09 -0.03 -3.08
CA GLY A 101 2.68 -0.18 -2.72
C GLY A 101 2.47 -0.55 -1.25
N ILE A 102 3.25 -1.48 -0.72
CA ILE A 102 3.18 -1.86 0.70
C ILE A 102 3.62 -0.68 1.59
N ARG A 103 4.72 -0.01 1.25
CA ARG A 103 5.24 1.15 1.99
C ARG A 103 4.21 2.27 2.10
N THR A 104 3.67 2.71 0.96
CA THR A 104 2.66 3.77 0.91
C THR A 104 1.41 3.40 1.71
N THR A 105 0.95 2.16 1.57
CA THR A 105 -0.19 1.64 2.31
C THR A 105 0.06 1.64 3.82
N LEU A 106 1.23 1.18 4.25
CA LEU A 106 1.60 1.11 5.67
C LEU A 106 1.54 2.49 6.33
N VAL A 107 2.11 3.51 5.70
CA VAL A 107 2.13 4.88 6.23
C VAL A 107 0.71 5.44 6.36
N ILE A 108 -0.14 5.26 5.35
CA ILE A 108 -1.54 5.71 5.38
C ILE A 108 -2.31 5.00 6.49
N LEU A 109 -2.13 3.68 6.63
CA LEU A 109 -2.84 2.89 7.63
C LEU A 109 -2.44 3.24 9.06
N ILE A 110 -1.20 3.64 9.32
CA ILE A 110 -0.81 4.13 10.65
C ILE A 110 -1.63 5.39 11.00
N GLY A 111 -1.81 6.29 10.03
CA GLY A 111 -2.69 7.45 10.17
C GLY A 111 -4.14 7.03 10.46
N TRP A 112 -4.71 6.15 9.64
CA TRP A 112 -6.10 5.70 9.82
C TRP A 112 -6.32 4.82 11.05
N ALA A 113 -5.31 4.12 11.54
CA ALA A 113 -5.38 3.37 12.78
C ALA A 113 -5.63 4.27 13.99
N THR A 114 -5.23 5.55 13.94
CA THR A 114 -5.61 6.51 14.99
C THR A 114 -7.11 6.75 15.04
N LEU A 115 -7.81 6.63 13.91
CA LEU A 115 -9.27 6.74 13.82
C LEU A 115 -9.99 5.49 14.36
N ALA A 116 -9.28 4.37 14.56
CA ALA A 116 -9.88 3.18 15.15
C ALA A 116 -10.36 3.41 16.60
N ALA A 117 -9.79 4.39 17.31
CA ALA A 117 -10.19 4.74 18.66
C ALA A 117 -11.68 5.14 18.76
N PHE A 118 -12.26 5.70 17.69
CA PHE A 118 -13.66 6.11 17.61
C PHE A 118 -14.64 4.94 17.68
N ILE A 119 -14.19 3.74 17.29
CA ILE A 119 -14.99 2.51 17.31
C ILE A 119 -14.52 1.52 18.37
N GLY A 120 -13.78 2.01 19.37
CA GLY A 120 -13.25 1.19 20.47
C GLY A 120 -12.00 0.38 20.14
N GLY A 121 -11.35 0.63 18.99
CA GLY A 121 -10.13 -0.07 18.55
C GLY A 121 -8.83 0.30 19.29
N GLY A 122 -8.91 1.26 20.21
CA GLY A 122 -7.82 1.61 21.11
C GLY A 122 -6.58 2.27 20.49
N GLY A 123 -5.43 2.11 21.14
CA GLY A 123 -4.13 2.62 20.71
C GLY A 123 -3.93 4.13 20.94
N LEU A 124 -2.92 4.70 20.26
CA LEU A 124 -2.56 6.12 20.37
C LEU A 124 -3.70 7.07 20.01
N GLY A 125 -4.65 6.61 19.18
CA GLY A 125 -5.86 7.34 18.85
C GLY A 125 -6.75 7.66 20.05
N GLN A 126 -6.69 6.87 21.14
CA GLN A 126 -7.45 7.16 22.36
C GLN A 126 -7.01 8.48 23.01
N LEU A 127 -5.70 8.76 23.01
CA LEU A 127 -5.15 10.01 23.55
C LEU A 127 -5.57 11.21 22.70
N ILE A 128 -5.55 11.02 21.37
CA ILE A 128 -6.01 12.05 20.42
C ILE A 128 -7.50 12.33 20.63
N TRP A 129 -8.32 11.28 20.70
CA TRP A 129 -9.76 11.40 20.91
C TRP A 129 -10.10 12.05 22.24
N ALA A 130 -9.49 11.59 23.34
CA ALA A 130 -9.67 12.18 24.66
C ALA A 130 -9.25 13.65 24.68
N GLY A 131 -8.15 14.00 24.03
CA GLY A 131 -7.70 15.39 23.90
C GLY A 131 -8.67 16.26 23.10
N LEU A 132 -9.26 15.74 22.02
CA LEU A 132 -10.27 16.45 21.23
C LEU A 132 -11.55 16.69 22.03
N THR A 133 -12.06 15.68 22.75
CA THR A 133 -13.28 15.82 23.56
C THR A 133 -13.09 16.80 24.72
N ASN A 134 -11.89 16.89 25.28
CA ASN A 134 -11.58 17.77 26.42
C ASN A 134 -10.92 19.10 26.01
N ILE A 135 -10.78 19.37 24.71
CA ILE A 135 -10.06 20.55 24.18
C ILE A 135 -8.67 20.69 24.84
N ASN A 136 -8.00 19.56 25.06
CA ASN A 136 -6.71 19.49 25.73
C ASN A 136 -5.62 19.21 24.69
N TYR A 137 -4.91 20.26 24.29
CA TYR A 137 -3.83 20.18 23.32
C TYR A 137 -2.69 19.26 23.75
N ASN A 138 -2.38 19.18 25.05
CA ASN A 138 -1.33 18.29 25.55
C ASN A 138 -1.69 16.83 25.31
N LEU A 139 -2.96 16.45 25.52
CA LEU A 139 -3.43 15.09 25.23
C LEU A 139 -3.44 14.79 23.74
N ILE A 140 -3.90 15.74 22.90
CA ILE A 140 -3.86 15.60 21.45
C ILE A 140 -2.43 15.33 20.97
N LEU A 141 -1.48 16.16 21.41
CA LEU A 141 -0.07 16.03 21.03
C LEU A 141 0.57 14.74 21.57
N SER A 142 0.21 14.31 22.78
CA SER A 142 0.71 13.07 23.38
C SER A 142 0.35 11.81 22.57
N GLY A 143 -0.76 11.83 21.83
CA GLY A 143 -1.12 10.76 20.90
C GLY A 143 -0.61 10.99 19.48
N ALA A 144 -0.70 12.23 18.98
CA ALA A 144 -0.37 12.57 17.60
C ALA A 144 1.14 12.49 17.32
N ILE A 145 2.00 12.97 18.24
CA ILE A 145 3.46 12.97 18.04
C ILE A 145 4.00 11.54 17.95
N PRO A 146 3.69 10.61 18.87
CA PRO A 146 4.15 9.23 18.74
C PRO A 146 3.56 8.53 17.51
N ALA A 147 2.31 8.82 17.13
CA ALA A 147 1.71 8.23 15.93
C ALA A 147 2.42 8.70 14.65
N ALA A 148 2.73 9.99 14.55
CA ALA A 148 3.52 10.54 13.45
C ALA A 148 4.95 9.96 13.45
N GLY A 149 5.56 9.82 14.64
CA GLY A 149 6.86 9.16 14.80
C GLY A 149 6.87 7.72 14.30
N LEU A 150 5.83 6.93 14.63
CA LEU A 150 5.66 5.57 14.12
C LEU A 150 5.49 5.53 12.60
N ALA A 151 4.72 6.46 12.03
CA ALA A 151 4.53 6.55 10.58
C ALA A 151 5.86 6.86 9.86
N LEU A 152 6.64 7.83 10.37
CA LEU A 152 7.95 8.18 9.82
C LEU A 152 8.96 7.04 9.97
N LEU A 153 8.97 6.38 11.12
CA LEU A 153 9.85 5.24 11.38
C LEU A 153 9.51 4.06 10.45
N ALA A 154 8.22 3.75 10.29
CA ALA A 154 7.76 2.73 9.37
C ALA A 154 8.13 3.06 7.91
N ASP A 155 7.94 4.31 7.49
CA ASP A 155 8.33 4.77 6.15
C ASP A 155 9.84 4.64 5.92
N LEU A 156 10.65 5.05 6.90
CA LEU A 156 12.10 4.95 6.83
C LEU A 156 12.55 3.49 6.73
N LEU A 157 12.03 2.61 7.59
CA LEU A 157 12.37 1.19 7.60
C LEU A 157 12.00 0.53 6.28
N MET A 158 10.79 0.79 5.78
CA MET A 158 10.33 0.25 4.50
C MET A 158 11.11 0.81 3.33
N GLY A 159 11.48 2.09 3.36
CA GLY A 159 12.33 2.70 2.34
C GLY A 159 13.73 2.10 2.32
N ARG A 160 14.33 1.81 3.49
CA ARG A 160 15.60 1.10 3.58
C ARG A 160 15.49 -0.32 3.05
N LEU A 161 14.42 -1.02 3.44
CA LEU A 161 14.14 -2.37 2.94
C LEU A 161 13.99 -2.38 1.41
N GLU A 162 13.23 -1.44 0.85
CA GLU A 162 13.07 -1.25 -0.59
C GLU A 162 14.42 -1.04 -1.29
N THR A 163 15.31 -0.23 -0.71
CA THR A 163 16.64 0.01 -1.30
C THR A 163 17.58 -1.19 -1.26
N ILE A 164 17.45 -2.07 -0.26
CA ILE A 164 18.25 -3.29 -0.11
C ILE A 164 17.73 -4.38 -1.06
N LEU A 165 16.41 -4.50 -1.12
CA LEU A 165 15.71 -5.56 -1.84
C LEU A 165 15.52 -5.27 -3.33
N THR A 166 15.59 -4.01 -3.77
CA THR A 166 15.48 -3.65 -5.19
C THR A 166 16.80 -3.94 -5.93
N PRO A 167 16.78 -4.79 -6.97
CA PRO A 167 17.98 -5.10 -7.76
C PRO A 167 18.57 -3.83 -8.42
N ARG A 168 19.91 -3.73 -8.41
CA ARG A 168 20.67 -2.57 -8.92
C ARG A 168 20.38 -2.22 -10.40
N GLY A 169 19.87 -3.17 -11.19
CA GLY A 169 19.50 -2.99 -12.60
C GLY A 169 18.34 -2.01 -12.81
N ILE A 170 17.31 -2.05 -11.96
CA ILE A 170 16.14 -1.15 -12.05
C ILE A 170 16.48 0.25 -11.52
N ARG A 171 17.44 0.34 -10.58
CA ARG A 171 17.93 1.59 -10.02
C ARG A 171 18.62 2.49 -11.06
N LYS A 172 19.30 1.92 -12.06
CA LYS A 172 20.04 2.71 -13.08
C LYS A 172 19.11 3.42 -14.08
N THR A 173 17.97 2.85 -14.44
CA THR A 173 17.06 3.44 -15.44
C THR A 173 16.38 4.70 -14.91
N ARG A 174 15.89 4.67 -13.66
CA ARG A 174 15.20 5.81 -13.01
C ARG A 174 16.10 7.03 -12.80
N VAL A 175 17.37 6.80 -12.47
CA VAL A 175 18.37 7.87 -12.29
C VAL A 175 18.78 8.47 -13.63
N LYS A 176 18.84 7.66 -14.70
CA LYS A 176 19.21 8.11 -16.05
C LYS A 176 18.09 8.93 -16.68
N GLU A 177 16.83 8.54 -16.50
CA GLU A 177 15.65 9.29 -16.95
C GLU A 177 15.51 10.63 -16.21
N ALA A 178 15.70 10.66 -14.89
CA ALA A 178 15.70 11.91 -14.13
C ALA A 178 16.80 12.86 -14.60
N LYS A 179 18.04 12.38 -14.76
CA LYS A 179 19.15 13.20 -15.30
C LYS A 179 18.88 13.72 -16.72
N ASN A 180 18.26 12.93 -17.59
CA ASN A 180 17.95 13.35 -18.95
C ASN A 180 16.80 14.37 -19.02
N ALA A 181 15.88 14.34 -18.06
CA ALA A 181 14.83 15.36 -17.94
C ALA A 181 15.42 16.71 -17.49
N PHE A 182 16.32 16.70 -16.50
CA PHE A 182 17.01 17.91 -16.02
C PHE A 182 18.10 18.46 -16.95
N SER A 183 18.55 17.68 -17.94
CA SER A 183 19.54 18.14 -18.94
C SER A 183 18.90 18.73 -20.20
N LYS A 184 17.56 18.74 -20.28
CA LYS A 184 16.79 19.32 -21.39
C LYS A 184 16.17 20.69 -21.05
N GLU A 185 16.42 21.20 -19.86
CA GLU A 185 16.18 22.59 -19.43
C GLU A 185 17.50 23.35 -19.40
#